data_AF-A0A6I5WX13-F1
#
_entry.id   AF-A0A6I5WX13-F1
#
_cell.length_a   1.000
_cell.length_b   1.000
_cell.length_c   1.000
_cell.angle_alpha   90.00
_cell.angle_beta   90.00
_cell.angle_gamma   90.00
#
_symmetry.space_group_name_H-M   'P 1'
#
loop_
_entity.id
_entity.type
_entity.pdbx_description
1 polymer ?
#
loop_
_entity_poly.entity_id
_entity_poly.type
_entity_poly.pdbx_seq_one_letter_code
_entity_poly.pdbx_strand_id
1 'polypeptide(L)'
;MKRRSTVVARFLESRMETIAVAWVAVFALGCLPRVLFPVTPIAGLGGWLSLVAPYALVALAPVAGFLIAAGSFPRGILAAQPKLRLSIYGRWRRLGILEARRSPVFGPAGFMASLLIGLLLNVVVRSFEFLLAMPAMGSTAPLWGDRLFALMAGDVIAMSFVYMVCFVMALRSIPLFPRMLLFAWTLDIAIQLGIARTIAATPGVPTDVTVPLHGLLEGNITKVLISAVIWLPYLILSDRVNVTYRWRAPH
;
A
#
# COMPACT_ATOMS: atom_id res chain seq x y z
N MET A 1 11.08 -26.05 1.43
CA MET A 1 10.65 -24.63 1.36
C MET A 1 9.83 -24.25 0.12
N LYS A 2 10.18 -24.66 -1.12
CA LYS A 2 9.46 -24.26 -2.36
C LYS A 2 7.94 -24.51 -2.35
N ARG A 3 7.47 -25.67 -1.85
CA ARG A 3 6.01 -25.99 -1.78
C ARG A 3 5.22 -25.02 -0.90
N ARG A 4 5.73 -24.59 0.26
CA ARG A 4 5.00 -23.72 1.20
C ARG A 4 4.79 -22.30 0.65
N SER A 5 5.78 -21.72 -0.03
CA SER A 5 5.63 -20.35 -0.57
C SER A 5 4.67 -20.28 -1.76
N THR A 6 4.58 -21.33 -2.59
CA THR A 6 3.56 -21.39 -3.65
C THR A 6 2.16 -21.53 -3.08
N VAL A 7 2.02 -22.20 -1.92
CA VAL A 7 0.75 -22.31 -1.19
C VAL A 7 0.29 -20.94 -0.69
N VAL A 8 1.18 -20.10 -0.16
CA VAL A 8 0.83 -18.74 0.27
C VAL A 8 0.29 -17.89 -0.87
N ALA A 9 0.99 -17.83 -2.00
CA ALA A 9 0.52 -17.06 -3.15
C ALA A 9 -0.83 -17.58 -3.69
N ARG A 10 -1.00 -18.91 -3.78
CA ARG A 10 -2.27 -19.53 -4.20
C ARG A 10 -3.40 -19.30 -3.20
N PHE A 11 -3.10 -19.34 -1.90
CA PHE A 11 -4.05 -19.08 -0.83
C PHE A 11 -4.54 -17.64 -0.87
N LEU A 12 -3.61 -16.68 -0.96
CA LEU A 12 -3.95 -15.27 -1.11
C LEU A 12 -4.80 -15.06 -2.37
N GLU A 13 -4.42 -15.69 -3.47
CA GLU A 13 -5.18 -15.57 -4.72
C GLU A 13 -6.60 -16.16 -4.66
N SER A 14 -6.82 -17.25 -3.92
CA SER A 14 -8.13 -17.90 -3.82
C SER A 14 -9.04 -17.32 -2.73
N ARG A 15 -8.46 -16.68 -1.71
CA ARG A 15 -9.20 -16.14 -0.55
C ARG A 15 -9.30 -14.62 -0.53
N MET A 16 -8.85 -13.92 -1.57
CA MET A 16 -8.76 -12.45 -1.53
C MET A 16 -10.10 -11.75 -1.31
N GLU A 17 -11.19 -12.28 -1.86
CA GLU A 17 -12.54 -11.75 -1.61
C GLU A 17 -12.92 -11.89 -0.13
N THR A 18 -12.66 -13.05 0.48
CA THR A 18 -12.88 -13.27 1.91
C THR A 18 -11.99 -12.35 2.76
N ILE A 19 -10.73 -12.17 2.37
CA ILE A 19 -9.80 -11.26 3.06
C ILE A 19 -10.28 -9.82 2.96
N ALA A 20 -10.81 -9.39 1.81
CA ALA A 20 -11.37 -8.05 1.62
C ALA A 20 -12.61 -7.81 2.48
N VAL A 21 -13.53 -8.77 2.53
CA VAL A 21 -14.72 -8.68 3.40
C VAL A 21 -14.31 -8.68 4.88
N ALA A 22 -13.41 -9.57 5.27
CA ALA A 22 -12.88 -9.62 6.63
C ALA A 22 -12.18 -8.31 7.01
N TRP A 23 -11.42 -7.72 6.08
CA TRP A 23 -10.78 -6.42 6.24
C TRP A 23 -11.79 -5.31 6.52
N VAL A 24 -12.81 -5.18 5.66
CA VAL A 24 -13.86 -4.16 5.84
C VAL A 24 -14.55 -4.34 7.19
N ALA A 25 -14.88 -5.59 7.56
CA ALA A 25 -15.51 -5.88 8.84
C ALA A 25 -14.61 -5.51 10.04
N VAL A 26 -13.34 -5.92 10.03
CA VAL A 26 -12.38 -5.63 11.11
C VAL A 26 -12.12 -4.12 11.22
N PHE A 27 -11.96 -3.43 10.09
CA PHE A 27 -11.75 -1.99 10.10
C PHE A 27 -12.99 -1.23 10.58
N ALA A 28 -14.19 -1.64 10.13
CA ALA A 28 -15.45 -1.08 10.60
C ALA A 28 -15.62 -1.25 12.11
N LEU A 29 -15.31 -2.44 12.65
CA LEU A 29 -15.29 -2.68 14.10
C LEU A 29 -14.31 -1.76 14.82
N GLY A 30 -13.12 -1.55 14.25
CA GLY A 30 -12.12 -0.61 14.78
C GLY A 30 -12.57 0.86 14.74
N CYS A 31 -13.46 1.22 13.82
CA CYS A 31 -14.04 2.58 13.74
C CYS A 31 -15.15 2.82 14.76
N LEU A 32 -15.84 1.78 15.24
CA LEU A 32 -17.01 1.93 16.13
C LEU A 32 -16.73 2.81 17.36
N PRO A 33 -15.63 2.63 18.13
CA PRO A 33 -15.36 3.48 19.27
C PRO A 33 -15.20 4.96 18.90
N ARG A 34 -14.61 5.24 17.73
CA ARG A 34 -14.38 6.60 17.23
C ARG A 34 -15.68 7.30 16.82
N VAL A 35 -16.61 6.54 16.25
CA VAL A 35 -17.91 7.05 15.79
C VAL A 35 -18.91 7.16 16.94
N LEU A 36 -18.87 6.24 17.92
CA LEU A 36 -19.76 6.24 19.08
C LEU A 36 -19.35 7.29 20.13
N PHE A 37 -18.05 7.60 20.23
CA PHE A 37 -17.51 8.56 21.19
C PHE A 37 -16.68 9.64 20.46
N PRO A 38 -17.33 10.50 19.64
CA PRO A 38 -16.63 11.59 18.97
C PRO A 38 -16.10 12.60 19.99
N VAL A 39 -14.93 13.17 19.72
CA VAL A 39 -14.27 14.11 20.66
C VAL A 39 -15.00 15.45 20.70
N THR A 40 -15.67 15.83 19.62
CA THR A 40 -16.49 17.05 19.56
C THR A 40 -17.93 16.74 19.14
N PRO A 41 -18.90 17.58 19.55
CA PRO A 41 -20.30 17.37 19.21
C PRO A 41 -20.51 17.38 17.69
N ILE A 42 -21.34 16.44 17.21
CA ILE A 42 -21.74 16.35 15.80
C ILE A 42 -23.13 16.95 15.66
N ALA A 43 -23.25 18.04 14.92
CA ALA A 43 -24.55 18.65 14.62
C ALA A 43 -24.98 18.35 13.18
N GLY A 44 -26.17 17.75 13.03
CA GLY A 44 -26.83 17.55 11.73
C GLY A 44 -26.23 16.43 10.86
N LEU A 45 -26.92 16.12 9.76
CA LEU A 45 -26.54 15.05 8.82
C LEU A 45 -25.20 15.32 8.12
N GLY A 46 -24.89 16.59 7.83
CA GLY A 46 -23.62 16.98 7.22
C GLY A 46 -22.42 16.67 8.12
N GLY A 47 -22.53 16.92 9.43
CA GLY A 47 -21.47 16.58 10.39
C GLY A 47 -21.21 15.07 10.46
N TRP A 48 -22.27 14.25 10.44
CA TRP A 48 -22.14 12.80 10.39
C TRP A 48 -21.46 12.31 9.11
N LEU A 49 -21.82 12.89 7.96
CA LEU A 49 -21.20 12.52 6.69
C LEU A 49 -19.70 12.88 6.67
N SER A 50 -19.34 14.08 7.13
CA SER A 50 -17.94 14.51 7.21
C SER A 50 -17.10 13.65 8.14
N LEU A 51 -17.70 13.12 9.21
CA LEU A 51 -17.01 12.19 10.11
C LEU A 51 -16.87 10.79 9.50
N VAL A 52 -17.96 10.21 9.00
CA VAL A 52 -18.00 8.81 8.57
C VAL A 52 -17.33 8.61 7.21
N ALA A 53 -17.43 9.56 6.29
CA ALA A 53 -16.94 9.38 4.92
C ALA A 53 -15.44 9.07 4.85
N PRO A 54 -14.54 9.78 5.58
CA PRO A 54 -13.11 9.46 5.56
C PRO A 54 -12.80 8.04 6.06
N TYR A 55 -13.47 7.57 7.13
CA TYR A 55 -13.30 6.19 7.61
C TYR A 55 -13.81 5.15 6.60
N ALA A 56 -14.97 5.40 5.99
CA ALA A 56 -15.50 4.54 4.94
C ALA A 56 -14.56 4.48 3.74
N LEU A 57 -13.99 5.61 3.32
CA LEU A 57 -13.01 5.68 2.24
C LEU A 57 -11.73 4.93 2.60
N VAL A 58 -11.21 5.04 3.83
CA VAL A 58 -10.04 4.26 4.29
C VAL A 58 -10.32 2.76 4.20
N ALA A 59 -11.51 2.32 4.65
CA ALA A 59 -11.90 0.91 4.59
C ALA A 59 -11.97 0.39 3.13
N LEU A 60 -12.55 1.19 2.24
CA LEU A 60 -12.84 0.82 0.85
C LEU A 60 -11.65 1.01 -0.09
N ALA A 61 -10.73 1.93 0.20
CA ALA A 61 -9.58 2.23 -0.64
C ALA A 61 -8.73 1.00 -1.04
N PRO A 62 -8.29 0.13 -0.11
CA PRO A 62 -7.55 -1.07 -0.49
C PRO A 62 -8.40 -2.07 -1.31
N VAL A 63 -9.70 -2.16 -1.04
CA VAL A 63 -10.62 -3.00 -1.81
C VAL A 63 -10.79 -2.48 -3.23
N ALA A 64 -10.96 -1.16 -3.39
CA ALA A 64 -11.01 -0.51 -4.69
C ALA A 64 -9.69 -0.71 -5.47
N GLY A 65 -8.54 -0.56 -4.81
CA GLY A 65 -7.23 -0.81 -5.41
C GLY A 65 -7.09 -2.27 -5.88
N PHE A 66 -7.57 -3.21 -5.08
CA PHE A 66 -7.63 -4.62 -5.46
C PHE A 66 -8.53 -4.83 -6.69
N LEU A 67 -9.79 -4.38 -6.64
CA LEU A 67 -10.77 -4.61 -7.70
C LEU A 67 -10.35 -3.96 -9.03
N ILE A 68 -9.87 -2.71 -8.99
CA ILE A 68 -9.40 -1.98 -10.17
C ILE A 68 -8.19 -2.67 -10.79
N ALA A 69 -7.19 -3.04 -9.98
CA ALA A 69 -6.02 -3.74 -10.51
C ALA A 69 -6.37 -5.15 -11.01
N ALA A 70 -7.29 -5.84 -10.32
CA ALA A 70 -7.77 -7.15 -10.71
C ALA A 70 -8.58 -7.11 -12.01
N GLY A 71 -9.37 -6.07 -12.26
CA GLY A 71 -10.05 -5.85 -13.53
C GLY A 71 -9.10 -5.46 -14.66
N SER A 72 -8.11 -4.60 -14.36
CA SER A 72 -7.16 -4.08 -15.36
C SER A 72 -6.11 -5.09 -15.81
N PHE A 73 -5.78 -6.08 -14.98
CA PHE A 73 -4.77 -7.10 -15.28
C PHE A 73 -5.33 -8.52 -15.22
N PRO A 74 -6.25 -8.93 -16.12
CA PRO A 74 -6.91 -10.23 -16.05
C PRO A 74 -5.92 -11.40 -16.03
N ARG A 75 -6.35 -12.50 -15.39
CA ARG A 75 -5.53 -13.71 -15.27
C ARG A 75 -5.18 -14.28 -16.65
N GLY A 76 -3.95 -14.79 -16.78
CA GLY A 76 -3.52 -15.51 -17.96
C GLY A 76 -3.13 -14.65 -19.17
N ILE A 77 -3.46 -13.36 -19.19
CA ILE A 77 -3.10 -12.47 -20.29
C ILE A 77 -1.59 -12.29 -20.38
N LEU A 78 -1.07 -12.30 -21.61
CA LEU A 78 0.33 -12.05 -21.92
C LEU A 78 0.57 -10.53 -21.89
N ALA A 79 0.81 -9.97 -20.70
CA ALA A 79 1.11 -8.55 -20.56
C ALA A 79 2.44 -8.21 -21.27
N ALA A 80 2.42 -7.21 -22.15
CA ALA A 80 3.62 -6.79 -22.89
C ALA A 80 4.73 -6.28 -21.96
N GLN A 81 5.98 -6.51 -22.33
CA GLN A 81 7.11 -5.91 -21.63
C GLN A 81 7.17 -4.40 -21.92
N PRO A 82 7.41 -3.56 -20.90
CA PRO A 82 7.55 -2.13 -21.10
C PRO A 82 8.79 -1.78 -21.96
N LYS A 83 8.66 -0.76 -22.81
CA LYS A 83 9.71 -0.32 -23.76
C LYS A 83 10.98 0.16 -23.07
N LEU A 84 10.84 1.02 -22.06
CA LEU A 84 11.94 1.49 -21.21
C LEU A 84 12.35 0.37 -20.24
N ARG A 85 13.65 0.16 -20.01
CA ARG A 85 14.19 -0.93 -19.17
C ARG A 85 15.13 -0.35 -18.10
N LEU A 86 14.68 -0.32 -16.84
CA LEU A 86 15.40 0.33 -15.74
C LEU A 86 16.64 -0.44 -15.22
N SER A 87 16.77 -1.74 -15.50
CA SER A 87 17.94 -2.53 -15.09
C SER A 87 18.74 -3.02 -16.30
N ILE A 88 20.00 -2.59 -16.36
CA ILE A 88 21.01 -2.95 -17.37
C ILE A 88 22.14 -3.79 -16.74
N TYR A 89 22.29 -3.75 -15.41
CA TYR A 89 23.35 -4.47 -14.71
C TYR A 89 23.20 -6.00 -14.80
N GLY A 90 24.18 -6.67 -15.42
CA GLY A 90 24.31 -8.12 -15.52
C GLY A 90 24.29 -8.65 -16.97
N ARG A 91 24.89 -9.83 -17.20
CA ARG A 91 24.82 -10.53 -18.48
C ARG A 91 23.51 -11.32 -18.54
N TRP A 92 22.48 -10.73 -19.13
CA TRP A 92 21.15 -11.32 -19.19
C TRP A 92 20.75 -11.77 -20.59
N ARG A 93 20.34 -13.04 -20.70
CA ARG A 93 19.69 -13.59 -21.88
C ARG A 93 18.20 -13.21 -21.86
N ARG A 94 17.68 -12.71 -22.97
CA ARG A 94 16.24 -12.43 -23.13
C ARG A 94 15.48 -13.75 -23.26
N LEU A 95 14.37 -13.88 -22.53
CA LEU A 95 13.48 -15.03 -22.61
C LEU A 95 12.19 -14.62 -23.33
N GLY A 96 11.64 -15.53 -24.14
CA GLY A 96 10.25 -15.43 -24.55
C GLY A 96 9.31 -15.65 -23.35
N ILE A 97 8.06 -15.15 -23.44
CA ILE A 97 7.09 -15.31 -22.35
C ILE A 97 6.83 -16.78 -21.98
N LEU A 98 6.78 -17.66 -22.99
CA LEU A 98 6.59 -19.11 -22.78
C LEU A 98 7.81 -19.75 -22.11
N GLU A 99 9.01 -19.32 -22.49
CA GLU A 99 10.26 -19.79 -21.90
C GLU A 99 10.39 -19.32 -20.44
N ALA A 100 10.02 -18.07 -20.15
CA ALA A 100 9.96 -17.54 -18.80
C ALA A 100 8.97 -18.33 -17.92
N ARG A 101 7.77 -18.64 -18.42
CA ARG A 101 6.76 -19.41 -17.67
C ARG A 101 7.13 -20.88 -17.43
N ARG A 102 7.95 -21.47 -18.31
CA ARG A 102 8.49 -22.83 -18.13
C ARG A 102 9.61 -22.89 -17.09
N SER A 103 10.19 -21.75 -16.71
CA SER A 103 11.27 -21.70 -15.75
C SER A 103 10.81 -22.08 -14.33
N PRO A 104 11.56 -22.91 -13.59
CA PRO A 104 11.21 -23.31 -12.22
C PRO A 104 11.27 -22.15 -11.21
N VAL A 105 11.87 -21.02 -11.59
CA VAL A 105 11.93 -19.80 -10.76
C VAL A 105 10.84 -18.79 -11.10
N PHE A 106 9.94 -19.09 -12.04
CA PHE A 106 8.83 -18.19 -12.38
C PHE A 106 7.78 -18.13 -11.24
N GLY A 107 7.23 -16.93 -11.05
CA GLY A 107 6.08 -16.68 -10.18
C GLY A 107 6.42 -16.19 -8.76
N PRO A 108 5.40 -15.74 -8.01
CA PRO A 108 5.54 -15.02 -6.76
C PRO A 108 5.77 -15.93 -5.54
N ALA A 109 6.76 -16.82 -5.64
CA ALA A 109 7.14 -17.74 -4.56
C ALA A 109 8.48 -17.36 -3.90
N GLY A 110 8.84 -18.06 -2.83
CA GLY A 110 10.04 -17.79 -2.03
C GLY A 110 9.97 -16.42 -1.36
N PHE A 111 11.05 -15.65 -1.45
CA PHE A 111 11.17 -14.31 -0.87
C PHE A 111 10.18 -13.29 -1.50
N MET A 112 9.66 -13.55 -2.69
CA MET A 112 8.57 -12.73 -3.25
C MET A 112 7.27 -12.89 -2.45
N ALA A 113 7.02 -14.05 -1.82
CA ALA A 113 5.84 -14.25 -1.00
C ALA A 113 5.89 -13.44 0.30
N SER A 114 7.07 -13.25 0.90
CA SER A 114 7.22 -12.34 2.05
C SER A 114 7.03 -10.88 1.65
N LEU A 115 7.42 -10.47 0.43
CA LEU A 115 7.10 -9.14 -0.08
C LEU A 115 5.59 -8.95 -0.21
N LEU A 116 4.87 -9.93 -0.76
CA LEU A 116 3.40 -9.89 -0.86
C LEU A 116 2.73 -9.71 0.52
N ILE A 117 3.18 -10.48 1.51
CA ILE A 117 2.69 -10.34 2.88
C ILE A 117 3.05 -8.95 3.43
N GLY A 118 4.27 -8.47 3.19
CA GLY A 118 4.71 -7.13 3.61
C GLY A 118 3.86 -6.01 3.01
N LEU A 119 3.45 -6.12 1.74
CA LEU A 119 2.54 -5.17 1.10
C LEU A 119 1.16 -5.15 1.77
N LEU A 120 0.60 -6.32 2.08
CA LEU A 120 -0.68 -6.41 2.81
C LEU A 120 -0.56 -5.86 4.24
N LEU A 121 0.52 -6.21 4.94
CA LEU A 121 0.75 -5.75 6.30
C LEU A 121 0.92 -4.23 6.35
N ASN A 122 1.52 -3.62 5.32
CA ASN A 122 1.65 -2.17 5.24
C ASN A 122 0.27 -1.48 5.27
N VAL A 123 -0.70 -1.98 4.49
CA VAL A 123 -2.07 -1.47 4.46
C VAL A 123 -2.72 -1.57 5.84
N VAL A 124 -2.60 -2.73 6.48
CA VAL A 124 -3.18 -2.99 7.80
C VAL A 124 -2.58 -2.06 8.86
N VAL A 125 -1.25 -2.07 8.99
CA VAL A 125 -0.54 -1.28 10.00
C VAL A 125 -0.80 0.20 9.82
N ARG A 126 -0.71 0.73 8.59
CA ARG A 126 -0.96 2.15 8.31
C ARG A 126 -2.39 2.56 8.69
N SER A 127 -3.37 1.73 8.37
CA SER A 127 -4.77 2.00 8.67
C SER A 127 -5.05 2.00 10.17
N PHE A 128 -4.44 1.07 10.93
CA PHE A 128 -4.55 1.06 12.39
C PHE A 128 -3.79 2.22 13.05
N GLU A 129 -2.62 2.59 12.53
CA GLU A 129 -1.89 3.77 12.99
C GLU A 129 -2.73 5.04 12.82
N PHE A 130 -3.44 5.18 11.70
CA PHE A 130 -4.42 6.26 11.53
C PHE A 130 -5.54 6.20 12.58
N LEU A 131 -6.15 5.04 12.78
CA LEU A 131 -7.23 4.87 13.76
C LEU A 131 -6.78 5.17 15.19
N LEU A 132 -5.53 4.90 15.54
CA LEU A 132 -4.98 5.13 16.88
C LEU A 132 -4.50 6.57 17.06
N ALA A 133 -3.82 7.13 16.06
CA ALA A 133 -3.24 8.46 16.13
C ALA A 133 -4.27 9.58 15.94
N MET A 134 -5.25 9.40 15.05
CA MET A 134 -6.18 10.47 14.69
C MET A 134 -7.47 10.40 15.52
N PRO A 135 -7.78 11.43 16.33
CA PRO A 135 -9.07 11.52 16.99
C PRO A 135 -10.19 11.79 15.97
N ALA A 136 -11.39 11.34 16.29
CA ALA A 136 -12.60 11.69 15.55
C ALA A 136 -12.96 13.16 15.82
N MET A 137 -12.74 14.01 14.82
CA MET A 137 -13.05 15.43 14.86
C MET A 137 -14.44 15.68 14.25
N GLY A 138 -15.35 16.25 15.02
CA GLY A 138 -16.67 16.73 14.59
C GLY A 138 -16.65 18.22 14.20
N SER A 139 -17.84 18.81 13.98
CA SER A 139 -18.04 20.11 13.32
C SER A 139 -17.48 21.36 14.03
N THR A 140 -16.99 21.23 15.27
CA THR A 140 -16.42 22.35 16.05
C THR A 140 -14.91 22.21 16.25
N ALA A 141 -14.24 21.37 15.48
CA ALA A 141 -12.81 21.16 15.58
C ALA A 141 -12.01 22.41 15.15
N PRO A 142 -10.81 22.62 15.72
CA PRO A 142 -9.94 23.69 15.28
C PRO A 142 -9.46 23.44 13.85
N LEU A 143 -9.26 24.51 13.08
CA LEU A 143 -8.86 24.46 11.67
C LEU A 143 -7.63 23.57 11.41
N TRP A 144 -6.65 23.57 12.34
CA TRP A 144 -5.47 22.72 12.22
C TRP A 144 -5.80 21.24 12.37
N GLY A 145 -6.78 20.89 13.20
CA GLY A 145 -7.20 19.52 13.47
C GLY A 145 -7.95 18.92 12.30
N ASP A 146 -8.87 19.69 11.70
CA ASP A 146 -9.58 19.27 10.48
C ASP A 146 -8.62 19.05 9.32
N ARG A 147 -7.66 19.97 9.13
CA ARG A 147 -6.63 19.84 8.09
C ARG A 147 -5.75 18.62 8.32
N LEU A 148 -5.27 18.42 9.55
CA LEU A 148 -4.45 17.27 9.88
C LEU A 148 -5.21 15.96 9.65
N PHE A 149 -6.46 15.88 10.10
CA PHE A 149 -7.30 14.70 9.89
C PHE A 149 -7.48 14.41 8.40
N ALA A 150 -7.83 15.41 7.59
CA ALA A 150 -8.01 15.26 6.16
C ALA A 150 -6.73 14.83 5.43
N LEU A 151 -5.58 15.41 5.79
CA LEU A 151 -4.27 15.07 5.24
C LEU A 151 -3.87 13.63 5.57
N MET A 152 -4.02 13.23 6.84
CA MET A 152 -3.69 11.87 7.30
C MET A 152 -4.64 10.82 6.71
N ALA A 153 -5.93 11.12 6.63
CA ALA A 153 -6.91 10.26 5.96
C ALA A 153 -6.56 10.12 4.47
N GLY A 154 -6.22 11.22 3.81
CA GLY A 154 -5.78 11.25 2.42
C GLY A 154 -4.55 10.37 2.15
N ASP A 155 -3.53 10.45 3.01
CA ASP A 155 -2.36 9.56 2.94
C ASP A 155 -2.75 8.09 3.03
N VAL A 156 -3.51 7.72 4.06
CA VAL A 156 -3.89 6.33 4.30
C VAL A 156 -4.75 5.79 3.16
N ILE A 157 -5.70 6.58 2.64
CA ILE A 157 -6.54 6.23 1.49
C ILE A 157 -5.66 6.00 0.25
N ALA A 158 -4.85 7.00 -0.10
CA ALA A 158 -4.04 6.97 -1.32
C ALA A 158 -3.02 5.82 -1.28
N MET A 159 -2.31 5.67 -0.17
CA MET A 159 -1.26 4.66 -0.05
C MET A 159 -1.83 3.25 0.10
N SER A 160 -2.94 3.07 0.82
CA SER A 160 -3.60 1.75 0.90
C SER A 160 -4.09 1.28 -0.47
N PHE A 161 -4.64 2.21 -1.27
CA PHE A 161 -5.00 1.94 -2.66
C PHE A 161 -3.78 1.53 -3.49
N VAL A 162 -2.72 2.36 -3.49
CA VAL A 162 -1.52 2.13 -4.30
C VAL A 162 -0.79 0.84 -3.92
N TYR A 163 -0.64 0.54 -2.63
CA TYR A 163 -0.01 -0.71 -2.18
C TYR A 163 -0.85 -1.93 -2.56
N MET A 164 -2.18 -1.84 -2.57
CA MET A 164 -3.03 -2.92 -3.07
C MET A 164 -2.92 -3.12 -4.58
N VAL A 165 -2.76 -2.06 -5.35
CA VAL A 165 -2.43 -2.17 -6.79
C VAL A 165 -1.09 -2.89 -6.97
N CYS A 166 -0.05 -2.49 -6.24
CA CYS A 166 1.26 -3.16 -6.23
C CYS A 166 1.13 -4.65 -5.87
N PHE A 167 0.34 -4.98 -4.84
CA PHE A 167 0.08 -6.34 -4.41
C PHE A 167 -0.52 -7.18 -5.53
N VAL A 168 -1.56 -6.69 -6.21
CA VAL A 168 -2.18 -7.42 -7.33
C VAL A 168 -1.21 -7.60 -8.49
N MET A 169 -0.46 -6.56 -8.84
CA MET A 169 0.54 -6.64 -9.91
C MET A 169 1.63 -7.66 -9.58
N ALA A 170 2.10 -7.70 -8.33
CA ALA A 170 3.05 -8.70 -7.87
C ALA A 170 2.47 -10.11 -7.95
N LEU A 171 1.26 -10.31 -7.40
CA LEU A 171 0.57 -11.59 -7.35
C LEU A 171 0.33 -12.15 -8.76
N ARG A 172 -0.06 -11.29 -9.70
CA ARG A 172 -0.33 -11.66 -11.10
C ARG A 172 0.91 -11.64 -11.99
N SER A 173 2.11 -11.47 -11.42
CA SER A 173 3.38 -11.48 -12.15
C SER A 173 3.45 -10.43 -13.28
N ILE A 174 2.85 -9.25 -13.06
CA ILE A 174 2.75 -8.18 -14.06
C ILE A 174 4.09 -7.45 -14.20
N PRO A 175 4.70 -7.35 -15.39
CA PRO A 175 6.03 -6.77 -15.61
C PRO A 175 6.27 -5.37 -15.03
N LEU A 176 5.20 -4.58 -14.89
CA LEU A 176 5.24 -3.22 -14.35
C LEU A 176 5.38 -3.17 -12.81
N PHE A 177 5.18 -4.29 -12.10
CA PHE A 177 5.18 -4.33 -10.64
C PHE A 177 6.39 -3.65 -9.98
N PRO A 178 7.65 -3.96 -10.34
CA PRO A 178 8.80 -3.34 -9.68
C PRO A 178 8.85 -1.82 -9.83
N ARG A 179 8.27 -1.28 -10.90
CA ARG A 179 8.21 0.17 -11.14
C ARG A 179 7.10 0.81 -10.33
N MET A 180 5.94 0.15 -10.28
CA MET A 180 4.83 0.60 -9.47
C MET A 180 5.22 0.64 -7.99
N LEU A 181 5.99 -0.35 -7.52
CA LEU A 181 6.47 -0.37 -6.14
C LEU A 181 7.47 0.76 -5.85
N LEU A 182 8.40 1.04 -6.78
CA LEU A 182 9.29 2.20 -6.66
C LEU A 182 8.49 3.51 -6.63
N PHE A 183 7.51 3.65 -7.52
CA PHE A 183 6.59 4.79 -7.54
C PHE A 183 5.84 4.92 -6.22
N ALA A 184 5.33 3.82 -5.67
CA ALA A 184 4.65 3.81 -4.38
C ALA A 184 5.55 4.36 -3.27
N TRP A 185 6.80 3.89 -3.15
CA TRP A 185 7.74 4.41 -2.16
C TRP A 185 8.03 5.90 -2.34
N THR A 186 8.24 6.36 -3.58
CA THR A 186 8.48 7.78 -3.86
C THR A 186 7.26 8.64 -3.52
N LEU A 187 6.07 8.17 -3.88
CA LEU A 187 4.81 8.83 -3.57
C LEU A 187 4.58 8.92 -2.06
N ASP A 188 4.86 7.84 -1.34
CA ASP A 188 4.76 7.77 0.12
C ASP A 188 5.62 8.86 0.76
N ILE A 189 6.91 8.90 0.42
CA ILE A 189 7.84 9.93 0.92
C ILE A 189 7.34 11.33 0.56
N ALA A 190 6.91 11.55 -0.68
CA ALA A 190 6.41 12.84 -1.13
C ALA A 190 5.16 13.30 -0.34
N ILE A 191 4.23 12.39 -0.06
CA ILE A 191 3.04 12.68 0.74
C ILE A 191 3.45 13.01 2.18
N GLN A 192 4.30 12.21 2.82
CA GLN A 192 4.74 12.46 4.21
C GLN A 192 5.44 13.84 4.34
N LEU A 193 6.31 14.19 3.39
CA LEU A 193 6.95 15.52 3.34
C LEU A 193 5.95 16.64 3.06
N GLY A 194 4.95 16.38 2.21
CA GLY A 194 3.86 17.31 1.93
C GLY A 194 3.01 17.61 3.17
N ILE A 195 2.68 16.58 3.95
CA ILE A 195 1.96 16.72 5.23
C ILE A 195 2.78 17.55 6.21
N ALA A 196 4.06 17.21 6.40
CA ALA A 196 4.97 17.94 7.29
C ALA A 196 5.01 19.44 6.94
N ARG A 197 5.19 19.77 5.65
CA ARG A 197 5.22 21.16 5.17
C ARG A 197 3.90 21.88 5.39
N THR A 198 2.77 21.21 5.13
CA THR A 198 1.44 21.82 5.24
C THR A 198 1.07 22.11 6.70
N ILE A 199 1.43 21.21 7.62
CA ILE A 199 1.19 21.40 9.05
C ILE A 199 2.12 22.45 9.63
N ALA A 200 3.40 22.47 9.24
CA ALA A 200 4.34 23.52 9.66
C ALA A 200 3.88 24.93 9.23
N ALA A 201 3.16 25.05 8.11
CA ALA A 201 2.58 26.30 7.63
C ALA A 201 1.22 26.65 8.27
N THR A 202 0.63 25.75 9.06
CA THR A 202 -0.67 25.99 9.68
C THR A 202 -0.50 26.67 11.03
N PRO A 203 -1.04 27.88 11.24
CA PRO A 203 -0.92 28.58 12.52
C PRO A 203 -1.77 27.91 13.61
N GLY A 204 -1.29 27.97 14.86
CA GLY A 204 -2.05 27.55 16.04
C GLY A 204 -2.05 26.04 16.31
N VAL A 205 -1.12 25.27 15.73
CA VAL A 205 -0.92 23.86 16.08
C VAL A 205 -0.28 23.78 17.47
N PRO A 206 -0.89 23.09 18.46
CA PRO A 206 -0.31 22.94 19.79
C PRO A 206 1.00 22.14 19.75
N THR A 207 1.95 22.49 20.61
CA THR A 207 3.24 21.77 20.74
C THR A 207 3.05 20.30 21.11
N ASP A 208 2.00 20.01 21.87
CA ASP A 208 1.66 18.64 22.29
C ASP A 208 1.18 17.76 21.13
N VAL A 209 0.82 18.37 20.00
CA VAL A 209 0.44 17.69 18.75
C VAL A 209 1.61 17.62 17.78
N THR A 210 2.44 18.67 17.71
CA THR A 210 3.57 18.71 16.76
C THR A 210 4.62 17.64 17.04
N VAL A 211 4.94 17.38 18.32
CA VAL A 211 5.96 16.38 18.69
C VAL A 211 5.54 14.95 18.30
N PRO A 212 4.35 14.45 18.70
CA PRO A 212 3.89 13.13 18.25
C PRO A 212 3.73 13.03 16.73
N LEU A 213 3.27 14.10 16.08
CA LEU A 213 3.12 14.12 14.63
C LEU A 213 4.47 13.98 13.92
N HIS A 214 5.51 14.69 14.40
CA HIS A 214 6.86 14.54 13.86
C HIS A 214 7.33 13.09 13.96
N GLY A 215 7.21 12.48 15.15
CA GLY A 215 7.59 11.07 15.36
C GLY A 215 6.82 10.10 14.45
N LEU A 216 5.54 10.36 14.19
CA LEU A 216 4.72 9.54 13.29
C LEU A 216 5.16 9.67 11.82
N LEU A 217 5.39 10.90 11.33
CA LEU A 217 5.83 11.13 9.95
C LEU A 217 7.26 10.59 9.72
N GLU A 218 8.18 10.83 10.66
CA GLU A 218 9.54 10.28 10.63
C GLU A 218 9.52 8.75 10.66
N GLY A 219 8.68 8.16 11.52
CA GLY A 219 8.47 6.72 11.60
C GLY A 219 7.97 6.14 10.26
N ASN A 220 7.04 6.81 9.59
CA ASN A 220 6.53 6.39 8.29
C ASN A 220 7.60 6.45 7.20
N ILE A 221 8.36 7.54 7.11
CA ILE A 221 9.47 7.66 6.17
C ILE A 221 10.51 6.55 6.43
N THR A 222 10.85 6.32 7.70
CA THR A 222 11.81 5.28 8.10
C THR A 222 11.35 3.89 7.68
N LYS A 223 10.07 3.54 7.88
CA LYS A 223 9.50 2.26 7.41
C LYS A 223 9.62 2.10 5.89
N VAL A 224 9.37 3.17 5.13
CA VAL A 224 9.50 3.16 3.67
C VAL A 224 10.94 2.96 3.26
N LEU A 225 11.89 3.67 3.88
CA LEU A 225 13.32 3.53 3.58
C LEU A 225 13.84 2.15 3.94
N ILE A 226 13.47 1.59 5.09
CA ILE A 226 13.81 0.20 5.47
C ILE A 226 13.26 -0.77 4.42
N SER A 227 12.00 -0.61 4.02
CA SER A 227 11.38 -1.42 2.97
C SER A 227 12.17 -1.32 1.66
N ALA A 228 12.48 -0.09 1.21
CA ALA A 228 13.25 0.12 -0.01
C ALA A 228 14.66 -0.51 0.07
N VAL A 229 15.37 -0.36 1.19
CA VAL A 229 16.71 -0.93 1.39
C VAL A 229 16.68 -2.46 1.34
N ILE A 230 15.65 -3.10 1.92
CA ILE A 230 15.52 -4.56 1.92
C ILE A 230 15.13 -5.07 0.52
N TRP A 231 14.17 -4.43 -0.12
CA TRP A 231 13.53 -4.98 -1.32
C TRP A 231 14.17 -4.52 -2.62
N LEU A 232 14.75 -3.32 -2.70
CA LEU A 232 15.35 -2.80 -3.93
C LEU A 232 16.50 -3.69 -4.44
N PRO A 233 17.46 -4.15 -3.60
CA PRO A 233 18.50 -5.07 -4.06
C PRO A 233 17.91 -6.38 -4.60
N TYR A 234 16.90 -6.92 -3.91
CA TYR A 234 16.19 -8.13 -4.35
C TYR A 234 15.49 -7.92 -5.70
N LEU A 235 14.79 -6.79 -5.87
CA LEU A 235 14.08 -6.47 -7.11
C LEU A 235 15.03 -6.22 -8.30
N ILE A 236 16.26 -5.78 -8.04
CA ILE A 236 17.26 -5.54 -9.08
C ILE A 236 17.97 -6.85 -9.47
N LEU A 237 18.46 -7.59 -8.48
CA LEU A 237 19.44 -8.67 -8.68
C LEU A 237 18.81 -10.06 -8.76
N SER A 238 17.63 -10.30 -8.18
CA SER A 238 17.09 -11.66 -8.08
C SER A 238 16.72 -12.26 -9.44
N ASP A 239 17.25 -13.45 -9.73
CA ASP A 239 16.87 -14.24 -10.90
C ASP A 239 15.36 -14.49 -10.99
N ARG A 240 14.71 -14.75 -9.85
CA ARG A 240 13.26 -14.95 -9.79
C ARG A 240 12.52 -13.71 -10.28
N VAL A 241 12.93 -12.52 -9.83
CA VAL A 241 12.31 -11.25 -10.24
C VAL A 241 12.59 -10.98 -11.71
N ASN A 242 13.83 -11.21 -12.16
CA ASN A 242 14.23 -11.02 -13.55
C ASN A 242 13.49 -11.96 -14.51
N VAL A 243 13.32 -13.24 -14.15
CA VAL A 243 12.55 -14.21 -14.94
C VAL A 243 11.06 -13.88 -14.91
N THR A 244 10.50 -13.58 -13.73
CA THR A 244 9.04 -13.38 -13.56
C THR A 244 8.55 -12.08 -14.20
N TYR A 245 9.19 -10.96 -13.90
CA TYR A 245 8.69 -9.63 -14.27
C TYR A 245 9.44 -9.02 -15.46
N ARG A 246 10.67 -9.46 -15.76
CA ARG A 246 11.49 -8.85 -16.84
C ARG A 246 11.80 -9.80 -18.00
N TRP A 247 11.40 -11.07 -17.88
CA TRP A 247 11.67 -12.17 -18.82
C TRP A 247 13.13 -12.25 -19.23
N ARG A 248 14.01 -12.35 -18.22
CA ARG A 248 15.45 -12.49 -18.41
C ARG A 248 16.00 -13.56 -17.48
N ALA A 249 16.96 -14.33 -17.97
CA ALA A 249 17.75 -15.27 -17.17
C ALA A 249 19.24 -14.91 -17.27
N PRO A 250 20.04 -15.27 -16.25
CA PRO A 250 21.50 -15.20 -16.38
C PRO A 250 21.95 -16.08 -17.55
N HIS A 251 23.03 -15.66 -18.21
CA HIS A 251 23.69 -16.43 -19.26
C HIS A 251 24.30 -17.72 -18.72
#